data_AF-A0A950G5Y4-F1
#
_entry.id   AF-A0A950G5Y4-F1
#
_cell.length_a   1.000
_cell.length_b   1.000
_cell.length_c   1.000
_cell.angle_alpha   90.00
_cell.angle_beta   90.00
_cell.angle_gamma   90.00
#
_symmetry.space_group_name_H-M   'P 1'
#
loop_
_entity.id
_entity.type
_entity.pdbx_description
1 polymer ?
#
loop_
_entity_poly.entity_id
_entity_poly.type
_entity_poly.pdbx_seq_one_letter_code
_entity_poly.pdbx_strand_id
1 'polypeptide(L)'
;MALDYNEFRTETPRSVSRTTNNDMVMHVEENAVLIAGRAAEGGTIYVSGKPVCSRCAGVIIQSGITRVVAPEPQADNPSKWHSRFGLLAVQMFVEATVEFVSAESVPAPAASQPLKAA
;
A
#
# COMPACT_ATOMS: atom_id res chain seq x y z
N MET A 1 -8.35 8.08 -10.07
CA MET A 1 -6.96 8.00 -9.55
C MET A 1 -6.97 8.66 -8.18
N ALA A 2 -6.57 7.94 -7.13
CA ALA A 2 -6.41 8.44 -5.76
C ALA A 2 -4.93 8.33 -5.37
N LEU A 3 -4.39 9.37 -4.73
CA LEU A 3 -3.01 9.42 -4.24
C LEU A 3 -3.06 9.82 -2.77
N ASP A 4 -2.22 9.19 -1.95
CA ASP A 4 -2.13 9.52 -0.54
C ASP A 4 -0.74 9.20 0.04
N TYR A 5 -0.53 9.47 1.33
CA TYR A 5 0.66 9.18 2.12
C TYR A 5 0.28 8.51 3.45
N ASN A 6 1.29 7.99 4.16
CA ASN A 6 1.09 7.38 5.48
C ASN A 6 0.90 8.46 6.55
N GLU A 7 -0.33 8.62 7.02
CA GLU A 7 -0.69 9.67 7.98
C GLU A 7 -1.84 9.26 8.91
N PHE A 8 -1.92 9.93 10.06
CA PHE A 8 -3.12 9.92 10.89
C PHE A 8 -4.00 11.07 10.41
N ARG A 9 -5.30 10.82 10.19
CA ARG A 9 -6.22 11.83 9.63
C ARG A 9 -6.42 13.06 10.53
N THR A 10 -6.05 12.97 11.80
CA THR A 10 -6.05 14.08 12.77
C THR A 10 -4.67 14.25 13.40
N GLU A 11 -4.47 15.26 14.25
CA GLU A 11 -3.23 15.34 15.03
C GLU A 11 -3.08 14.08 15.89
N THR A 12 -1.93 13.42 15.79
CA THR A 12 -1.63 12.27 16.65
C THR A 12 -1.61 12.74 18.11
N PRO A 13 -2.31 12.05 19.03
CA PRO A 13 -2.34 12.50 20.41
C PRO A 13 -0.91 12.50 20.98
N ARG A 14 -0.44 13.65 21.46
CA ARG A 14 0.95 13.81 21.93
C ARG A 14 1.30 12.93 23.13
N SER A 15 0.29 12.35 23.80
CA SER A 15 0.43 11.57 25.03
C SER A 15 0.67 10.06 24.81
N VAL A 16 0.74 9.57 23.58
CA VAL A 16 0.87 8.13 23.31
C VAL A 16 2.28 7.75 22.85
N SER A 17 2.73 6.56 23.28
CA SER A 17 4.03 6.03 22.91
C SER A 17 4.15 5.85 21.39
N ARG A 18 5.37 5.95 20.84
CA ARG A 18 5.61 5.77 19.38
C ARG A 18 5.07 4.45 18.85
N THR A 19 5.15 3.39 19.65
CA THR A 19 4.62 2.06 19.30
C THR A 19 3.10 2.11 19.16
N THR A 20 2.41 2.65 20.16
CA THR A 20 0.94 2.82 20.13
C THR A 20 0.52 3.72 18.97
N ASN A 21 1.28 4.77 18.68
CA ASN A 21 1.01 5.63 17.54
C ASN A 21 1.10 4.88 16.21
N ASN A 22 2.10 4.02 16.05
CA ASN A 22 2.25 3.19 14.85
C ASN A 22 1.09 2.23 14.63
N ASP A 23 0.46 1.75 15.71
CA ASP A 23 -0.71 0.86 15.61
C ASP A 23 -1.99 1.62 15.23
N MET A 24 -2.06 2.92 15.54
CA MET A 24 -3.20 3.80 15.22
C MET A 24 -3.11 4.43 13.82
N VAL A 25 -1.91 4.55 13.25
CA VAL A 25 -1.70 5.15 11.93
C VAL A 25 -2.25 4.23 10.85
N MET A 26 -2.98 4.82 9.89
CA MET A 26 -3.34 4.14 8.66
C MET A 26 -2.22 4.29 7.64
N HIS A 27 -1.94 3.20 6.95
CA HIS A 27 -0.98 3.22 5.87
C HIS A 27 -1.59 3.85 4.63
N VAL A 28 -0.72 4.28 3.72
CA VAL A 28 -1.10 4.91 2.46
C VAL A 28 -2.08 4.05 1.65
N GLU A 29 -1.89 2.73 1.65
CA GLU A 29 -2.74 1.79 0.91
C GLU A 29 -4.18 1.80 1.39
N GLU A 30 -4.38 1.85 2.71
CA GLU A 30 -5.71 1.86 3.32
C GLU A 30 -6.42 3.17 3.01
N ASN A 31 -5.72 4.29 3.14
CA ASN A 31 -6.31 5.59 2.81
C ASN A 31 -6.65 5.69 1.31
N ALA A 32 -5.76 5.24 0.43
CA ALA A 32 -6.00 5.25 -1.02
C ALA A 32 -7.26 4.46 -1.40
N VAL A 33 -7.44 3.27 -0.81
CA VAL A 33 -8.65 2.45 -1.00
C VAL A 33 -9.89 3.15 -0.45
N LEU A 34 -9.81 3.76 0.73
CA LEU A 34 -10.95 4.49 1.31
C LEU A 34 -11.37 5.70 0.49
N ILE A 35 -10.42 6.45 -0.08
CA ILE A 35 -10.68 7.58 -0.96
C ILE A 35 -11.28 7.11 -2.28
N ALA A 36 -10.75 6.04 -2.87
CA ALA A 36 -11.26 5.47 -4.11
C ALA A 36 -12.68 4.85 -3.92
N GLY A 37 -12.96 4.28 -2.76
CA GLY A 37 -14.22 3.61 -2.46
C GLY A 37 -14.52 2.52 -3.49
N ARG A 38 -15.75 2.49 -4.01
CA ARG A 38 -16.16 1.50 -5.03
C ARG A 38 -15.38 1.63 -6.35
N ALA A 39 -14.75 2.76 -6.62
CA ALA A 39 -13.95 2.94 -7.84
C ALA A 39 -12.61 2.19 -7.79
N ALA A 40 -12.25 1.55 -6.67
CA ALA A 40 -11.08 0.70 -6.54
C ALA A 40 -11.26 -0.67 -7.21
N GLU A 41 -12.49 -1.14 -7.39
CA GLU A 41 -12.80 -2.46 -7.93
C GLU A 41 -12.29 -2.61 -9.38
N GLY A 42 -11.56 -3.70 -9.64
CA GLY A 42 -10.87 -3.94 -10.91
C GLY A 42 -9.64 -3.05 -11.15
N GLY A 43 -9.28 -2.20 -10.19
CA GLY A 43 -8.21 -1.22 -10.32
C GLY A 43 -6.81 -1.78 -10.12
N THR A 44 -5.82 -0.88 -10.26
CA THR A 44 -4.41 -1.13 -9.92
C THR A 44 -3.96 -0.16 -8.85
N ILE A 45 -3.29 -0.66 -7.81
CA ILE A 45 -2.66 0.17 -6.78
C ILE A 45 -1.15 0.21 -6.97
N TYR A 46 -0.58 1.41 -6.87
CA TYR A 46 0.86 1.65 -6.94
C TYR A 46 1.35 2.11 -5.57
N VAL A 47 2.30 1.39 -5.00
CA VAL A 47 2.88 1.68 -3.68
C VAL A 47 4.38 1.92 -3.87
N SER A 48 4.92 2.88 -3.14
CA SER A 48 6.36 3.19 -3.16
C SER A 48 6.93 3.28 -1.74
N GLY A 49 8.26 3.12 -1.64
CA GLY A 49 8.98 3.20 -0.38
C GLY A 49 9.08 1.87 0.37
N LYS A 50 8.03 1.46 1.08
CA LYS A 50 8.01 0.21 1.86
C LYS A 50 7.17 -0.87 1.17
N PRO A 51 7.48 -2.16 1.38
CA PRO A 51 6.62 -3.24 0.89
C PRO A 51 5.26 -3.18 1.59
N VAL A 52 4.23 -3.64 0.88
CA VAL A 52 2.87 -3.74 1.39
C VAL A 52 2.82 -4.69 2.58
N CYS A 53 2.18 -4.31 3.67
CA CYS A 53 2.03 -5.17 4.84
C CYS A 53 0.77 -6.05 4.74
N SER A 54 0.71 -7.15 5.49
CA SER A 54 -0.43 -8.08 5.48
C SER A 54 -1.78 -7.44 5.86
N ARG A 55 -1.77 -6.38 6.70
CA ARG A 55 -2.98 -5.61 7.03
C ARG A 55 -3.55 -4.92 5.79
N CYS A 56 -2.69 -4.21 5.06
CA CYS A 56 -3.06 -3.52 3.83
C CYS A 56 -3.44 -4.50 2.71
N ALA A 57 -2.77 -5.65 2.62
CA ALA A 57 -3.09 -6.69 1.64
C ALA A 57 -4.54 -7.16 1.75
N GLY A 58 -5.03 -7.41 2.97
CA GLY A 58 -6.43 -7.78 3.19
C GLY A 58 -7.41 -6.70 2.71
N VAL A 59 -7.13 -5.42 2.98
CA VAL A 59 -7.97 -4.29 2.53
C VAL A 59 -7.96 -4.18 1.00
N ILE A 60 -6.80 -4.28 0.37
CA ILE A 60 -6.64 -4.23 -1.09
C ILE A 60 -7.45 -5.35 -1.74
N ILE A 61 -7.28 -6.60 -1.29
CA ILE A 61 -8.02 -7.76 -1.81
C ILE A 61 -9.53 -7.53 -1.67
N GLN A 62 -9.97 -7.09 -0.48
CA GLN A 62 -11.40 -6.92 -0.22
C GLN A 62 -12.04 -5.76 -0.98
N SER A 63 -11.23 -4.78 -1.41
CA SER A 63 -11.69 -3.67 -2.26
C SER A 63 -11.89 -4.04 -3.73
N GLY A 64 -11.51 -5.27 -4.13
CA GLY A 64 -11.65 -5.76 -5.49
C GLY A 64 -10.54 -5.30 -6.43
N ILE A 65 -9.44 -4.74 -5.91
CA ILE A 65 -8.25 -4.42 -6.71
C ILE A 65 -7.65 -5.73 -7.26
N THR A 66 -7.37 -5.75 -8.56
CA THR A 66 -6.88 -6.95 -9.27
C THR A 66 -5.37 -6.95 -9.47
N ARG A 67 -4.72 -5.79 -9.30
CA ARG A 67 -3.28 -5.63 -9.53
C ARG A 67 -2.62 -4.70 -8.51
N VAL A 68 -1.46 -5.12 -8.01
CA VAL A 68 -0.63 -4.42 -7.03
C VAL A 68 0.78 -4.26 -7.61
N VAL A 69 1.25 -3.01 -7.66
CA VAL A 69 2.62 -2.68 -8.04
C VAL A 69 3.32 -2.08 -6.83
N ALA A 70 4.29 -2.77 -6.25
CA ALA A 70 4.94 -2.35 -5.01
C ALA A 70 6.39 -2.86 -4.89
N PRO A 71 7.23 -2.28 -4.02
CA PRO A 71 8.56 -2.81 -3.73
C PRO A 71 8.48 -4.25 -3.21
N GLU A 72 9.37 -5.10 -3.69
CA GLU A 72 9.38 -6.50 -3.28
C GLU A 72 9.92 -6.66 -1.84
N PRO A 73 9.23 -7.41 -0.97
CA PRO A 73 9.75 -7.72 0.35
C PRO A 73 11.04 -8.55 0.25
N GLN A 74 12.03 -8.19 1.07
CA GLN A 74 13.35 -8.81 1.09
C GLN A 74 13.45 -9.77 2.27
N ALA A 75 13.57 -11.07 2.01
CA ALA A 75 13.58 -12.08 3.06
C ALA A 75 14.80 -11.98 4.00
N ASP A 76 15.93 -11.50 3.49
CA ASP A 76 17.19 -11.28 4.21
C ASP A 76 17.21 -9.98 5.03
N ASN A 77 16.20 -9.12 4.87
CA ASN A 77 16.11 -7.87 5.61
C ASN A 77 15.53 -8.11 7.02
N PRO A 78 16.26 -7.72 8.10
CA PRO A 78 15.82 -7.95 9.48
C PRO A 78 14.58 -7.14 9.87
N SER A 79 14.16 -6.18 9.04
CA SER A 79 12.93 -5.44 9.23
C SER A 79 11.72 -6.37 9.14
N LYS A 80 10.93 -6.43 10.22
CA LYS A 80 9.65 -7.17 10.28
C LYS A 80 8.70 -6.86 9.13
N TRP A 81 8.82 -5.67 8.54
CA TRP A 81 8.04 -5.22 7.39
C TRP A 81 8.37 -5.99 6.11
N HIS A 82 9.63 -6.38 5.91
CA HIS A 82 10.04 -7.20 4.78
C HIS A 82 9.85 -8.68 5.11
N SER A 83 10.46 -9.16 6.19
CA SER A 83 10.58 -10.59 6.49
C SER A 83 9.32 -11.27 7.02
N ARG A 84 8.38 -10.54 7.65
CA ARG A 84 7.14 -11.13 8.18
C ARG A 84 5.90 -10.60 7.47
N PHE A 85 5.69 -9.28 7.51
CA PHE A 85 4.45 -8.70 7.01
C PHE A 85 4.40 -8.60 5.49
N GLY A 86 5.52 -8.29 4.86
CA GLY A 86 5.64 -8.16 3.41
C GLY A 86 5.56 -9.51 2.69
N LEU A 87 6.33 -10.50 3.13
CA LEU A 87 6.24 -11.85 2.55
C LEU A 87 4.83 -12.45 2.69
N LEU A 88 4.18 -12.25 3.84
CA LEU A 88 2.80 -12.69 4.02
C LEU A 88 1.82 -11.94 3.11
N ALA A 89 2.01 -10.63 2.88
CA ALA A 89 1.18 -9.87 1.95
C ALA A 89 1.28 -10.42 0.52
N VAL A 90 2.48 -10.73 0.05
CA VAL A 90 2.68 -11.34 -1.28
C VAL A 90 1.99 -12.70 -1.36
N GLN A 91 2.11 -13.53 -0.33
CA GLN A 91 1.39 -14.81 -0.27
C GLN A 91 -0.14 -14.61 -0.34
N MET A 92 -0.68 -13.64 0.41
CA MET A 92 -2.11 -13.32 0.37
C MET A 92 -2.57 -12.90 -1.03
N PHE A 93 -1.78 -12.11 -1.75
CA PHE A 93 -2.11 -11.72 -3.13
C PHE A 93 -2.13 -12.92 -4.07
N VAL A 94 -1.17 -13.83 -3.95
CA VAL A 94 -1.12 -15.07 -4.74
C VAL A 94 -2.36 -15.94 -4.48
N GLU A 95 -2.71 -16.17 -3.20
CA GLU A 95 -3.89 -16.95 -2.83
C GLU A 95 -5.20 -16.31 -3.32
N ALA A 96 -5.27 -14.98 -3.33
CA ALA A 96 -6.43 -14.22 -3.81
C ALA A 96 -6.45 -14.01 -5.33
N THR A 97 -5.47 -14.53 -6.08
CA THR A 97 -5.34 -14.30 -7.54
C THR A 97 -5.24 -12.81 -7.91
N VAL A 98 -4.60 -12.01 -7.06
CA VAL A 98 -4.27 -10.61 -7.32
C VAL A 98 -2.87 -10.55 -7.94
N GLU A 99 -2.73 -9.90 -9.09
CA GLU A 99 -1.45 -9.76 -9.78
C GLU A 99 -0.51 -8.88 -8.94
N PHE A 100 0.64 -9.41 -8.53
CA PHE A 100 1.69 -8.63 -7.87
C PHE A 100 2.86 -8.39 -8.82
N VAL A 101 3.29 -7.14 -8.93
CA VAL A 101 4.43 -6.72 -9.76
C VAL A 101 5.42 -5.92 -8.92
N SER A 102 6.69 -6.30 -8.95
CA SER A 102 7.77 -5.53 -8.33
C SER A 102 7.89 -4.15 -8.98
N ALA A 103 7.91 -3.09 -8.18
CA ALA A 103 8.05 -1.72 -8.65
C ALA A 103 9.38 -1.48 -9.39
N GLU A 104 10.43 -2.23 -9.09
CA GLU A 104 11.72 -2.17 -9.78
C GLU A 104 11.66 -2.70 -11.22
N SER A 105 10.71 -3.60 -11.51
CA SER A 105 10.51 -4.17 -12.84
C SER A 105 9.63 -3.30 -13.76
N VAL A 106 8.95 -2.30 -13.21
CA VAL A 106 8.10 -1.38 -13.97
C VAL A 106 8.94 -0.17 -14.39
N PRO A 107 9.10 0.12 -15.69
CA PRO A 107 9.76 1.35 -16.10
C PRO A 107 9.01 2.52 -15.46
N ALA A 108 9.76 3.46 -14.86
CA ALA A 108 9.20 4.63 -14.22
C ALA A 108 8.12 5.24 -15.13
N PRO A 109 6.92 5.55 -14.62
CA PRO A 109 5.88 6.15 -15.45
C PRO A 109 6.49 7.39 -16.09
N ALA A 110 6.46 7.46 -17.43
CA ALA A 110 6.84 8.67 -18.15
C ALA A 110 6.08 9.81 -17.49
N ALA A 111 6.82 10.77 -16.91
CA ALA A 111 6.28 11.83 -16.09
C ALA A 111 4.99 12.36 -16.71
N SER A 112 3.84 12.06 -16.10
CA SER A 112 2.59 12.61 -16.57
C SER A 112 2.72 14.12 -16.42
N GLN A 113 2.63 14.81 -17.55
CA GLN A 113 2.56 16.27 -17.59
C GLN A 113 1.54 16.74 -16.54
N PRO A 114 1.81 17.85 -15.84
CA PRO A 114 0.89 18.34 -14.82
C PRO A 114 -0.50 18.45 -15.43
N LEU A 115 -1.50 17.84 -14.79
CA LEU A 115 -2.90 18.02 -15.15
C LEU A 115 -3.15 19.53 -15.23
N LYS A 116 -3.35 20.04 -16.45
CA LYS A 116 -3.78 21.42 -16.64
C LYS A 116 -5.13 21.53 -15.95
N ALA A 117 -5.17 22.36 -14.92
CA ALA A 117 -6.40 22.77 -14.26
C ALA A 117 -7.38 23.26 -15.34
N ALA A 118 -8.57 22.65 -15.35
CA ALA A 118 -9.72 23.11 -16.13
C ALA A 118 -10.41 24.27 -15.39
#